data_AF-A0A504YBY4-F1
#
_entry.id   AF-A0A504YBY4-F1
#
_cell.length_a   1.000
_cell.length_b   1.000
_cell.length_c   1.000
_cell.angle_alpha   90.00
_cell.angle_beta   90.00
_cell.angle_gamma   90.00
#
_symmetry.space_group_name_H-M   'P 1'
#
loop_
_entity.id
_entity.type
_entity.pdbx_description
1 polymer ?
#
loop_
_entity_poly.entity_id
_entity_poly.type
_entity_poly.pdbx_seq_one_letter_code
_entity_poly.pdbx_strand_id
1 'polypeptide(L)'
;SAIISQLINTTYVIYPPWAANETGIYQASLGLTTNNGRSQVCLCFLDQLEFCQTRNRRSPLNTSQIRSNQCKQKWTYNHLELQSEKAPGVMKFNEQWSIKSSKLNPLILDIDEDYFGVHLPVRNLTDVHLTTSQIKMLDDLIQYTFCPASSDLELVIDRWFAGVTQRARELCFKQPKFHPRVMKPTRCFNQLFQYIQNELKEHSSTWLCDVDVKEVSFNLTEILTSFEIHPEKLHALEKVGLCLTMAWSTHLYEPGMRLCLGHNRPGNSLVEEHIPDMDELFSLATNLTTIMLALPQTPDIVTICRSTRDGYTPRWLQSLIEHIVLGLVKRVFNATQEAVYYSPQLAGGSSGWDQRFNTQPG
;
A
#
# COMPACT_ATOMS: atom_id res chain seq x y z
N SER A 1 7.33 15.69 -28.95
CA SER A 1 7.24 15.62 -27.48
C SER A 1 6.07 16.48 -27.06
N ALA A 2 4.96 15.90 -26.62
CA ALA A 2 3.85 16.68 -26.07
C ALA A 2 4.18 16.97 -24.61
N ILE A 3 4.43 18.24 -24.29
CA ILE A 3 4.52 18.70 -22.91
C ILE A 3 3.09 18.92 -22.46
N ILE A 4 2.62 18.05 -21.58
CA ILE A 4 1.37 18.24 -20.85
C ILE A 4 1.63 19.32 -19.80
N SER A 5 1.44 20.59 -20.18
CA SER A 5 1.45 21.72 -19.26
C SER A 5 0.02 22.23 -19.06
N GLN A 6 -0.31 22.67 -17.84
CA GLN A 6 -1.61 23.24 -17.40
C GLN A 6 -2.71 22.26 -16.96
N LEU A 7 -2.39 21.00 -16.58
CA LEU A 7 -3.42 20.09 -16.05
C LEU A 7 -3.96 20.45 -14.66
N ILE A 8 -3.13 21.08 -13.81
CA ILE A 8 -3.45 21.29 -12.40
C ILE A 8 -3.45 22.79 -12.12
N ASN A 9 -4.63 23.33 -11.84
CA ASN A 9 -4.80 24.72 -11.41
C ASN A 9 -4.88 24.82 -9.87
N THR A 10 -5.55 23.86 -9.25
CA THR A 10 -5.74 23.79 -7.80
C THR A 10 -5.83 22.33 -7.38
N THR A 11 -5.22 22.01 -6.23
CA THR A 11 -5.31 20.72 -5.56
C THR A 11 -5.90 20.92 -4.17
N TYR A 12 -6.88 20.09 -3.80
CA TYR A 12 -7.35 19.97 -2.43
C TYR A 12 -6.90 18.63 -1.88
N VAL A 13 -6.13 18.64 -0.80
CA VAL A 13 -5.81 17.47 0.01
C VAL A 13 -6.69 17.58 1.26
N ILE A 14 -7.59 16.61 1.44
CA ILE A 14 -8.57 16.65 2.51
C ILE A 14 -8.25 15.55 3.51
N TYR A 15 -7.86 15.94 4.72
CA TYR A 15 -7.54 15.02 5.80
C TYR A 15 -8.77 14.69 6.64
N PRO A 16 -8.89 13.45 7.14
CA PRO A 16 -9.93 13.11 8.10
C PRO A 16 -9.69 13.80 9.45
N PRO A 17 -10.72 13.89 10.32
CA PRO A 17 -10.63 14.62 11.59
C PRO A 17 -9.53 14.11 12.54
N TRP A 18 -9.18 12.82 12.44
CA TRP A 18 -8.17 12.18 13.29
C TRP A 18 -6.73 12.36 12.80
N ALA A 19 -6.50 12.77 11.55
CA ALA A 19 -5.15 12.79 10.95
C ALA A 19 -4.45 14.16 11.04
N ALA A 20 -5.19 15.26 10.85
CA ALA A 20 -4.60 16.59 10.85
C ALA A 20 -5.56 17.63 11.44
N ASN A 21 -5.02 18.50 12.28
CA ASN A 21 -5.76 19.60 12.92
C ASN A 21 -5.64 20.94 12.19
N GLU A 22 -4.71 21.04 11.25
CA GLU A 22 -4.36 22.30 10.60
C GLU A 22 -4.87 22.35 9.17
N THR A 23 -5.21 23.56 8.72
CA THR A 23 -5.50 23.84 7.32
C THR A 23 -4.41 24.72 6.76
N GLY A 24 -3.79 24.32 5.66
CA GLY A 24 -2.71 25.03 5.00
C GLY A 24 -3.11 25.47 3.60
N ILE A 25 -2.70 26.67 3.20
CA ILE A 25 -2.89 27.16 1.83
C ILE A 25 -1.55 27.67 1.33
N TYR A 26 -1.12 27.16 0.19
CA TYR A 26 0.21 27.40 -0.33
C TYR A 26 0.14 27.67 -1.83
N GLN A 27 0.99 28.56 -2.33
CA GLN A 27 1.35 28.52 -3.73
C GLN A 27 2.44 27.48 -3.95
N ALA A 28 2.15 26.53 -4.84
CA ALA A 28 3.07 25.49 -5.24
C ALA A 28 3.37 25.59 -6.72
N SER A 29 4.47 25.00 -7.16
CA SER A 29 4.78 24.87 -8.58
C SER A 29 5.35 23.51 -8.90
N LEU A 30 4.90 22.96 -10.03
CA LEU A 30 5.50 21.79 -10.65
C LEU A 30 6.48 22.25 -11.72
N GLY A 31 7.60 21.57 -11.84
CA GLY A 31 8.56 21.84 -12.91
C GLY A 31 9.32 20.60 -13.30
N LEU A 32 10.36 20.80 -14.10
CA LEU A 32 11.28 19.77 -14.55
C LEU A 32 12.68 20.05 -14.02
N THR A 33 13.28 19.03 -13.43
CA THR A 33 14.70 19.03 -13.08
C THR A 33 15.42 17.99 -13.92
N THR A 34 16.72 18.18 -14.11
CA THR A 34 17.59 17.14 -14.67
C THR A 34 18.53 16.67 -13.57
N ASN A 35 18.37 15.42 -13.16
CA ASN A 35 19.22 14.79 -12.17
C ASN A 35 19.91 13.59 -12.81
N ASN A 36 21.25 13.61 -12.88
CA ASN A 36 22.07 12.56 -13.49
C ASN A 36 21.64 12.18 -14.93
N GLY A 37 21.35 13.19 -15.77
CA GLY A 37 21.05 13.00 -17.19
C GLY A 37 19.62 12.56 -17.52
N ARG A 38 18.71 12.45 -16.53
CA ARG A 38 17.28 12.19 -16.76
C ARG A 38 16.43 13.37 -16.30
N SER A 39 15.41 13.70 -17.10
CA SER A 39 14.39 14.68 -16.73
C SER A 39 13.39 14.05 -15.75
N GLN A 40 13.08 14.76 -14.66
CA GLN A 40 12.15 14.33 -13.61
C GLN A 40 11.26 15.51 -13.21
N VAL A 41 10.07 15.20 -12.69
CA VAL A 41 9.19 16.22 -12.11
C VAL A 41 9.74 16.68 -10.76
N CYS A 42 9.67 17.98 -10.49
CA CYS A 42 9.97 18.58 -9.20
C CYS A 42 8.79 19.42 -8.71
N LEU A 43 8.58 19.43 -7.41
CA LEU A 43 7.53 20.18 -6.71
C LEU A 43 8.19 21.22 -5.79
N CYS A 44 7.78 22.47 -5.88
CA CYS A 44 8.29 23.57 -5.06
C CYS A 44 7.13 24.27 -4.35
N PHE A 45 7.21 24.44 -3.03
CA PHE A 45 6.31 25.31 -2.28
C PHE A 45 6.93 26.71 -2.17
N LEU A 46 6.35 27.67 -2.87
CA LEU A 46 6.99 28.97 -3.16
C LEU A 46 7.16 29.86 -1.92
N ASP A 47 6.34 29.64 -0.89
CA ASP A 47 6.23 30.54 0.26
C ASP A 47 6.87 30.00 1.55
N GLN A 48 7.40 28.77 1.54
CA GLN A 48 7.85 28.10 2.78
C GLN A 48 9.23 27.44 2.71
N LEU A 49 9.72 27.07 1.53
CA LEU A 49 10.93 26.25 1.43
C LEU A 49 11.90 26.82 0.40
N GLU A 50 13.18 26.93 0.79
CA GLU A 50 14.28 27.28 -0.12
C GLU A 50 14.56 26.16 -1.15
N PHE A 51 14.02 24.96 -0.89
CA PHE A 51 14.24 23.74 -1.63
C PHE A 51 12.95 23.23 -2.27
N CYS A 52 13.09 22.65 -3.46
CA CYS A 52 12.05 21.84 -4.09
C CYS A 52 12.31 20.36 -3.81
N GLN A 53 11.29 19.55 -4.00
CA GLN A 53 11.36 18.11 -3.87
C GLN A 53 11.30 17.46 -5.26
N THR A 54 12.05 16.39 -5.45
CA THR A 54 11.95 15.52 -6.63
C THR A 54 12.16 14.07 -6.21
N ARG A 55 11.64 13.09 -6.94
CA ARG A 55 11.78 11.68 -6.58
C ARG A 55 13.26 11.28 -6.50
N ASN A 56 13.61 10.58 -5.42
CA ASN A 56 14.94 10.02 -5.26
C ASN A 56 15.12 8.85 -6.23
N ARG A 57 16.25 8.82 -6.94
CA ARG A 57 16.57 7.75 -7.89
C ARG A 57 16.74 6.39 -7.20
N ARG A 58 17.36 6.36 -6.02
CA ARG A 58 17.72 5.12 -5.32
C ARG A 58 16.56 4.51 -4.55
N SER A 59 15.49 5.29 -4.35
CA SER A 59 14.27 4.84 -3.73
C SER A 59 13.14 5.68 -4.30
N PRO A 60 12.31 5.15 -5.21
CA PRO A 60 11.15 5.88 -5.76
C PRO A 60 10.13 6.26 -4.68
N LEU A 61 10.26 5.69 -3.48
CA LEU A 61 9.46 5.98 -2.30
C LEU A 61 9.96 7.21 -1.53
N ASN A 62 11.21 7.61 -1.74
CA ASN A 62 11.80 8.78 -1.07
C ASN A 62 11.82 9.98 -2.02
N THR A 63 11.67 11.17 -1.45
CA THR A 63 12.00 12.41 -2.15
C THR A 63 13.45 12.81 -1.86
N SER A 64 14.00 13.62 -2.75
CA SER A 64 15.29 14.28 -2.60
C SER A 64 15.08 15.78 -2.74
N GLN A 65 15.78 16.54 -1.91
CA GLN A 65 15.74 17.99 -1.97
C GLN A 65 16.68 18.49 -3.06
N ILE A 66 16.20 19.44 -3.85
CA ILE A 66 16.97 20.17 -4.85
C ILE A 66 16.80 21.66 -4.61
N ARG A 67 17.77 22.47 -5.01
CA ARG A 67 17.63 23.93 -4.94
C ARG A 67 16.52 24.40 -5.87
N SER A 68 15.85 25.47 -5.48
CA SER A 68 14.73 26.02 -6.24
C SER A 68 15.07 26.38 -7.70
N ASN A 69 16.31 26.78 -7.98
CA ASN A 69 16.79 27.09 -9.33
C ASN A 69 17.09 25.86 -10.20
N GLN A 70 17.18 24.67 -9.62
CA GLN A 70 17.36 23.41 -10.35
C GLN A 70 16.03 22.90 -10.92
N CYS A 71 14.90 23.32 -10.35
CA CYS A 71 13.58 23.05 -10.89
C CYS A 71 13.22 24.10 -11.96
N LYS A 72 13.32 23.73 -13.24
CA LYS A 72 13.06 24.60 -14.39
C LYS A 72 11.62 24.45 -14.88
N GLN A 73 11.16 25.40 -15.70
CA GLN A 73 9.82 25.38 -16.33
C GLN A 73 8.72 25.19 -15.28
N LYS A 74 8.59 26.17 -14.37
CA LYS A 74 7.64 26.08 -13.26
C LYS A 74 6.22 26.46 -13.71
N TRP A 75 5.26 25.60 -13.41
CA TRP A 75 3.83 25.84 -13.53
C TRP A 75 3.23 25.97 -12.13
N THR A 76 2.75 27.16 -11.81
CA THR A 76 2.19 27.46 -10.49
C THR A 76 0.76 26.95 -10.38
N TYR A 77 0.40 26.45 -9.20
CA TYR A 77 -0.95 26.01 -8.86
C TYR A 77 -1.21 26.30 -7.37
N ASN A 78 -2.49 26.30 -6.98
CA ASN A 78 -2.88 26.46 -5.59
C ASN A 78 -2.93 25.09 -4.89
N HIS A 79 -2.24 24.94 -3.76
CA HIS A 79 -2.27 23.73 -2.96
C HIS A 79 -2.97 24.02 -1.64
N LEU A 80 -4.10 23.38 -1.41
CA LEU A 80 -4.91 23.54 -0.20
C LEU A 80 -4.95 22.22 0.56
N GLU A 81 -4.52 22.28 1.80
CA GLU A 81 -4.60 21.22 2.78
C GLU A 81 -5.73 21.55 3.75
N LEU A 82 -6.79 20.76 3.77
CA LEU A 82 -8.03 21.06 4.45
C LEU A 82 -8.45 19.92 5.37
N GLN A 83 -9.07 20.25 6.49
CA GLN A 83 -9.79 19.26 7.28
C GLN A 83 -11.14 18.94 6.65
N SER A 84 -11.57 17.69 6.77
CA SER A 84 -12.83 17.19 6.19
C SER A 84 -14.06 18.01 6.56
N GLU A 85 -14.13 18.52 7.79
CA GLU A 85 -15.27 19.32 8.27
C GLU A 85 -15.34 20.72 7.63
N LYS A 86 -14.18 21.31 7.32
CA LYS A 86 -14.07 22.67 6.76
C LYS A 86 -14.06 22.65 5.22
N ALA A 87 -13.59 21.55 4.63
CA ALA A 87 -13.38 21.44 3.19
C ALA A 87 -14.63 21.77 2.36
N PRO A 88 -15.84 21.27 2.68
CA PRO A 88 -17.05 21.59 1.92
C PRO A 88 -17.33 23.09 1.84
N GLY A 89 -17.13 23.80 2.96
CA GLY A 89 -17.34 25.25 3.02
C GLY A 89 -16.34 26.03 2.16
N VAL A 90 -15.06 25.64 2.22
CA VAL A 90 -13.99 26.24 1.42
C VAL A 90 -14.22 26.01 -0.07
N MET A 91 -14.49 24.76 -0.47
CA MET A 91 -14.67 24.41 -1.89
C MET A 91 -15.91 25.07 -2.52
N LYS A 92 -16.97 25.29 -1.74
CA LYS A 92 -18.25 25.77 -2.26
C LYS A 92 -18.47 27.28 -2.15
N PHE A 93 -18.00 27.90 -1.07
CA PHE A 93 -18.39 29.28 -0.73
C PHE A 93 -17.23 30.26 -0.65
N ASN A 94 -15.97 29.81 -0.63
CA ASN A 94 -14.85 30.72 -0.55
C ASN A 94 -14.58 31.39 -1.91
N GLU A 95 -14.70 32.71 -2.01
CA GLU A 95 -14.55 33.43 -3.28
C GLU A 95 -13.17 33.30 -3.93
N GLN A 96 -12.12 33.11 -3.12
CA GLN A 96 -10.74 33.02 -3.58
C GLN A 96 -10.35 31.58 -3.97
N TRP A 97 -10.85 30.60 -3.21
CA TRP A 97 -10.39 29.23 -3.29
C TRP A 97 -11.41 28.24 -3.83
N SER A 98 -12.66 28.64 -4.04
CA SER A 98 -13.64 27.83 -4.76
C SER A 98 -13.29 27.79 -6.25
N ILE A 99 -13.31 26.59 -6.83
CA ILE A 99 -13.17 26.43 -8.27
C ILE A 99 -14.57 26.54 -8.89
N LYS A 100 -14.70 27.30 -9.98
CA LYS A 100 -15.94 27.29 -10.77
C LYS A 100 -15.95 26.07 -11.69
N SER A 101 -17.12 25.45 -11.86
CA SER A 101 -17.29 24.39 -12.86
C SER A 101 -16.81 24.86 -14.23
N SER A 102 -16.05 24.00 -14.91
CA SER A 102 -15.53 24.25 -16.25
C SER A 102 -15.40 22.93 -17.00
N LYS A 103 -16.00 22.88 -18.20
CA LYS A 103 -15.82 21.73 -19.10
C LYS A 103 -14.41 21.61 -19.68
N LEU A 104 -13.59 22.65 -19.55
CA LEU A 104 -12.22 22.68 -20.07
C LEU A 104 -11.21 22.14 -19.05
N ASN A 105 -11.59 22.06 -17.77
CA ASN A 105 -10.72 21.63 -16.68
C ASN A 105 -11.31 20.35 -16.08
N PRO A 106 -10.76 19.17 -16.39
CA PRO A 106 -11.26 17.93 -15.81
C PRO A 106 -11.06 17.93 -14.30
N LEU A 107 -12.04 17.38 -13.57
CA LEU A 107 -11.93 17.16 -12.13
C LEU A 107 -11.59 15.70 -11.88
N ILE A 108 -10.49 15.46 -11.18
CA ILE A 108 -10.08 14.14 -10.72
C ILE A 108 -10.31 14.08 -9.21
N LEU A 109 -11.01 13.04 -8.76
CA LEU A 109 -11.20 12.75 -7.34
C LEU A 109 -10.44 11.47 -7.01
N ASP A 110 -9.47 11.57 -6.09
CA ASP A 110 -8.75 10.42 -5.56
C ASP A 110 -9.17 10.21 -4.11
N ILE A 111 -9.54 8.98 -3.76
CA ILE A 111 -10.02 8.60 -2.43
C ILE A 111 -9.15 7.48 -1.90
N ASP A 112 -8.34 7.78 -0.90
CA ASP A 112 -7.60 6.77 -0.16
C ASP A 112 -8.50 6.16 0.93
N GLU A 113 -8.59 4.83 0.98
CA GLU A 113 -9.37 4.10 1.99
C GLU A 113 -8.83 4.31 3.39
N ASP A 114 -7.55 4.68 3.52
CA ASP A 114 -6.96 5.05 4.80
C ASP A 114 -7.53 6.34 5.40
N TYR A 115 -8.32 7.12 4.65
CA TYR A 115 -9.18 8.17 5.22
C TYR A 115 -10.10 7.63 6.32
N PHE A 116 -10.53 6.37 6.20
CA PHE A 116 -11.40 5.72 7.16
C PHE A 116 -10.65 5.16 8.38
N GLY A 117 -9.33 5.08 8.33
CA GLY A 117 -8.50 4.64 9.45
C GLY A 117 -7.28 3.88 9.00
N VAL A 118 -6.35 3.72 9.94
CA VAL A 118 -5.01 3.17 9.79
C VAL A 118 -4.73 2.06 10.77
N HIS A 119 -4.27 0.91 10.26
CA HIS A 119 -3.80 -0.22 11.07
C HIS A 119 -2.50 -0.76 10.51
N LEU A 120 -1.51 -0.93 11.39
CA LEU A 120 -0.17 -1.40 11.07
C LEU A 120 -0.15 -2.94 10.98
N PRO A 121 -0.01 -3.54 9.78
CA PRO A 121 -0.02 -5.00 9.64
C PRO A 121 1.09 -5.69 10.44
N VAL A 122 2.21 -5.00 10.67
CA VAL A 122 3.33 -5.49 11.50
C VAL A 122 2.92 -5.75 12.96
N ARG A 123 1.89 -5.06 13.47
CA ARG A 123 1.39 -5.25 14.83
C ARG A 123 0.93 -6.68 15.08
N ASN A 124 0.30 -7.30 14.07
CA ASN A 124 -0.09 -8.71 14.11
C ASN A 124 1.09 -9.66 14.38
N LEU A 125 2.31 -9.29 13.95
CA LEU A 125 3.52 -10.09 14.20
C LEU A 125 4.10 -9.80 15.59
N THR A 126 4.10 -8.54 16.02
CA THR A 126 4.63 -8.17 17.34
C THR A 126 3.74 -8.64 18.49
N ASP A 127 2.42 -8.70 18.28
CA ASP A 127 1.45 -9.17 19.28
C ASP A 127 1.62 -10.66 19.58
N VAL A 128 2.11 -11.45 18.62
CA VAL A 128 2.52 -12.85 18.80
C VAL A 128 4.01 -13.01 19.16
N HIS A 129 4.65 -11.92 19.59
CA HIS A 129 6.04 -11.87 20.06
C HIS A 129 7.07 -12.28 19.00
N LEU A 130 6.87 -11.96 17.72
CA LEU A 130 7.97 -11.93 16.75
C LEU A 130 8.82 -10.68 16.98
N THR A 131 10.12 -10.88 17.14
CA THR A 131 11.06 -9.76 17.30
C THR A 131 11.26 -9.02 15.97
N THR A 132 11.56 -7.72 16.03
CA THR A 132 11.89 -6.92 14.83
C THR A 132 13.04 -7.54 14.02
N SER A 133 14.01 -8.17 14.70
CA SER A 133 15.12 -8.87 14.06
C SER A 133 14.64 -10.06 13.21
N GLN A 134 13.76 -10.91 13.77
CA GLN A 134 13.17 -12.04 13.05
C GLN A 134 12.33 -11.57 11.86
N ILE A 135 11.50 -10.54 12.06
CA ILE A 135 10.65 -9.97 10.99
C ILE A 135 11.55 -9.46 9.86
N LYS A 136 12.60 -8.70 10.19
CA LYS A 136 13.54 -8.17 9.21
C LYS A 136 14.32 -9.26 8.48
N MET A 137 14.82 -10.26 9.19
CA MET A 137 15.54 -11.38 8.59
C MET A 137 14.67 -12.12 7.56
N LEU A 138 13.40 -12.36 7.88
CA LEU A 138 12.46 -12.96 6.95
C LEU A 138 12.14 -12.02 5.78
N ASP A 139 11.88 -10.73 6.04
CA ASP A 139 11.62 -9.72 5.01
C ASP A 139 12.78 -9.59 4.01
N ASP A 140 14.02 -9.56 4.50
CA ASP A 140 15.23 -9.46 3.69
C ASP A 140 15.44 -10.74 2.87
N LEU A 141 15.17 -11.93 3.44
CA LEU A 141 15.24 -13.19 2.71
C LEU A 141 14.18 -13.29 1.60
N ILE A 142 12.94 -12.84 1.86
CA ILE A 142 11.88 -12.79 0.85
C ILE A 142 12.26 -11.83 -0.29
N GLN A 143 12.76 -10.63 0.04
CA GLN A 143 13.22 -9.64 -0.95
C GLN A 143 14.38 -10.15 -1.80
N TYR A 144 15.32 -10.88 -1.19
CA TYR A 144 16.42 -11.52 -1.91
C TYR A 144 15.92 -12.63 -2.85
N THR A 145 14.85 -13.33 -2.48
CA THR A 145 14.36 -14.52 -3.18
C THR A 145 13.50 -14.20 -4.39
N PHE A 146 12.54 -13.29 -4.26
CA PHE A 146 11.41 -13.18 -5.20
C PHE A 146 11.50 -11.93 -6.08
N CYS A 147 11.61 -12.15 -7.39
CA CYS A 147 11.59 -11.15 -8.45
C CYS A 147 10.55 -11.56 -9.51
N PRO A 148 9.24 -11.46 -9.22
CA PRO A 148 8.20 -11.97 -10.12
C PRO A 148 8.25 -11.30 -11.49
N ALA A 149 8.10 -12.11 -12.54
CA ALA A 149 8.13 -11.67 -13.93
C ALA A 149 6.87 -10.88 -14.37
N SER A 150 5.76 -10.98 -13.65
CA SER A 150 4.52 -10.25 -13.90
C SER A 150 3.76 -9.92 -12.60
N SER A 151 2.84 -8.96 -12.66
CA SER A 151 1.98 -8.59 -11.53
C SER A 151 1.10 -9.74 -11.04
N ASP A 152 0.67 -10.61 -11.95
CA ASP A 152 -0.30 -11.67 -11.67
C ASP A 152 0.29 -12.74 -10.74
N LEU A 153 1.62 -12.78 -10.63
CA LEU A 153 2.34 -13.68 -9.74
C LEU A 153 2.32 -13.24 -8.27
N GLU A 154 1.97 -11.99 -7.95
CA GLU A 154 1.93 -11.51 -6.56
C GLU A 154 1.02 -12.39 -5.69
N LEU A 155 -0.21 -12.62 -6.14
CA LEU A 155 -1.17 -13.43 -5.40
C LEU A 155 -0.80 -14.92 -5.41
N VAL A 156 -0.17 -15.40 -6.49
CA VAL A 156 0.29 -16.78 -6.61
C VAL A 156 1.39 -17.07 -5.58
N ILE A 157 2.40 -16.20 -5.49
CA ILE A 157 3.51 -16.35 -4.57
C ILE A 157 3.06 -16.14 -3.12
N ASP A 158 2.16 -15.19 -2.85
CA ASP A 158 1.55 -15.02 -1.52
C ASP A 158 0.74 -16.26 -1.09
N ARG A 159 -0.03 -16.85 -2.00
CA ARG A 159 -0.77 -18.10 -1.74
C ARG A 159 0.18 -19.27 -1.48
N TRP A 160 1.28 -19.36 -2.23
CA TRP A 160 2.34 -20.33 -1.96
C TRP A 160 2.93 -20.12 -0.56
N PHE A 161 3.24 -18.89 -0.17
CA PHE A 161 3.79 -18.59 1.16
C PHE A 161 2.82 -18.94 2.29
N ALA A 162 1.53 -18.62 2.13
CA ALA A 162 0.49 -19.07 3.05
C ALA A 162 0.42 -20.62 3.14
N GLY A 163 0.56 -21.31 2.00
CA GLY A 163 0.66 -22.77 1.97
C GLY A 163 1.89 -23.31 2.72
N VAL A 164 3.04 -22.66 2.58
CA VAL A 164 4.28 -23.00 3.29
C VAL A 164 4.11 -22.85 4.81
N THR A 165 3.58 -21.71 5.28
CA THR A 165 3.37 -21.48 6.72
C THR A 165 2.34 -22.45 7.30
N GLN A 166 1.26 -22.74 6.56
CA GLN A 166 0.29 -23.77 6.94
C GLN A 166 0.95 -25.16 7.03
N ARG A 167 1.73 -25.56 6.02
CA ARG A 167 2.43 -26.85 6.00
C ARG A 167 3.39 -26.98 7.19
N ALA A 168 4.12 -25.92 7.52
CA ALA A 168 4.98 -25.86 8.70
C ALA A 168 4.17 -26.11 9.99
N ARG A 169 3.00 -25.45 10.15
CA ARG A 169 2.10 -25.67 11.29
C ARG A 169 1.69 -27.15 11.41
N GLU A 170 1.35 -27.78 10.30
CA GLU A 170 0.86 -29.15 10.26
C GLU A 170 1.96 -30.18 10.55
N LEU A 171 3.11 -30.03 9.90
CA LEU A 171 4.23 -30.96 10.02
C LEU A 171 4.93 -30.86 11.37
N CYS A 172 5.11 -29.65 11.90
CA CYS A 172 5.86 -29.41 13.12
C CYS A 172 5.00 -29.52 14.39
N PHE A 173 3.68 -29.26 14.34
CA PHE A 173 2.87 -29.07 15.56
C PHE A 173 1.57 -29.90 15.67
N LYS A 174 0.96 -30.41 14.59
CA LYS A 174 -0.34 -31.13 14.66
C LYS A 174 -0.26 -32.61 15.08
N GLN A 175 0.87 -33.15 15.56
CA GLN A 175 0.94 -34.58 15.93
C GLN A 175 0.38 -34.85 17.35
N PRO A 176 -0.70 -35.66 17.53
CA PRO A 176 -1.47 -35.74 18.79
C PRO A 176 -0.82 -36.54 19.94
N LYS A 177 0.42 -37.00 19.79
CA LYS A 177 1.03 -37.94 20.73
C LYS A 177 2.50 -37.64 20.98
N PHE A 178 2.88 -36.46 21.47
CA PHE A 178 4.31 -36.26 21.78
C PHE A 178 4.58 -35.45 23.05
N HIS A 179 5.43 -36.05 23.89
CA HIS A 179 6.05 -35.46 25.06
C HIS A 179 6.88 -34.23 24.70
N PRO A 180 6.89 -33.18 25.54
CA PRO A 180 7.59 -31.91 25.31
C PRO A 180 9.13 -31.99 25.32
N ARG A 181 9.74 -33.18 25.24
CA ARG A 181 11.19 -33.38 25.39
C ARG A 181 11.86 -34.25 24.33
N VAL A 182 11.17 -34.68 23.27
CA VAL A 182 11.81 -35.47 22.19
C VAL A 182 11.69 -34.75 20.85
N MET A 183 12.82 -34.17 20.45
CA MET A 183 13.08 -33.53 19.16
C MET A 183 12.57 -34.37 17.97
N LYS A 184 11.66 -33.79 17.16
CA LYS A 184 11.50 -34.06 15.72
C LYS A 184 11.89 -32.89 14.77
N PRO A 185 12.78 -31.91 15.10
CA PRO A 185 13.19 -30.87 14.16
C PRO A 185 13.62 -31.42 12.81
N THR A 186 14.34 -32.55 12.78
CA THR A 186 14.88 -33.11 11.54
C THR A 186 13.80 -33.59 10.55
N ARG A 187 12.69 -34.19 11.03
CA ARG A 187 11.63 -34.68 10.12
C ARG A 187 10.80 -33.53 9.57
N CYS A 188 10.38 -32.59 10.42
CA CYS A 188 9.64 -31.42 9.96
C CYS A 188 10.49 -30.60 8.98
N PHE A 189 11.74 -30.32 9.37
CA PHE A 189 12.71 -29.60 8.54
C PHE A 189 12.87 -30.27 7.17
N ASN A 190 13.21 -31.56 7.12
CA ASN A 190 13.48 -32.24 5.84
C ASN A 190 12.26 -32.24 4.91
N GLN A 191 11.05 -32.45 5.46
CA GLN A 191 9.82 -32.47 4.65
C GLN A 191 9.44 -31.08 4.15
N LEU A 192 9.59 -30.05 4.99
CA LEU A 192 9.31 -28.68 4.59
C LEU A 192 10.37 -28.16 3.60
N PHE A 193 11.65 -28.47 3.83
CA PHE A 193 12.74 -28.15 2.91
C PHE A 193 12.53 -28.77 1.54
N GLN A 194 12.19 -30.06 1.47
CA GLN A 194 11.91 -30.73 0.19
C GLN A 194 10.72 -30.08 -0.53
N TYR A 195 9.66 -29.73 0.21
CA TYR A 195 8.50 -29.05 -0.34
C TYR A 195 8.88 -27.68 -0.93
N ILE A 196 9.51 -26.80 -0.12
CA ILE A 196 9.95 -25.47 -0.56
C ILE A 196 10.90 -25.60 -1.75
N GLN A 197 11.89 -26.48 -1.67
CA GLN A 197 12.89 -26.64 -2.73
C GLN A 197 12.29 -27.10 -4.05
N ASN A 198 11.33 -28.02 -4.03
CA ASN A 198 10.69 -28.50 -5.25
C ASN A 198 9.85 -27.39 -5.91
N GLU A 199 9.02 -26.69 -5.14
CA GLU A 199 8.19 -25.59 -5.64
C GLU A 199 9.05 -24.43 -6.20
N LEU A 200 10.09 -24.03 -5.47
CA LEU A 200 10.99 -22.96 -5.93
C LEU A 200 11.79 -23.37 -7.18
N LYS A 201 12.19 -24.65 -7.31
CA LYS A 201 12.83 -25.15 -8.54
C LYS A 201 11.89 -25.17 -9.73
N GLU A 202 10.64 -25.57 -9.51
CA GLU A 202 9.62 -25.63 -10.57
C GLU A 202 9.35 -24.25 -11.15
N HIS A 203 9.36 -23.20 -10.32
CA HIS A 203 9.02 -21.83 -10.71
C HIS A 203 10.21 -20.89 -10.82
N SER A 204 11.44 -21.42 -10.91
CA SER A 204 12.68 -20.64 -10.79
C SER A 204 12.80 -19.54 -11.84
N SER A 205 12.31 -19.76 -13.07
CA SER A 205 12.41 -18.80 -14.17
C SER A 205 11.41 -17.65 -14.10
N THR A 206 10.38 -17.75 -13.24
CA THR A 206 9.26 -16.79 -13.21
C THR A 206 9.08 -16.09 -11.88
N TRP A 207 9.38 -16.75 -10.76
CA TRP A 207 9.16 -16.20 -9.42
C TRP A 207 10.43 -15.59 -8.83
N LEU A 208 11.59 -16.17 -9.16
CA LEU A 208 12.80 -15.97 -8.38
C LEU A 208 13.73 -14.95 -9.02
N CYS A 209 14.47 -14.27 -8.17
CA CYS A 209 15.67 -13.54 -8.57
C CYS A 209 16.79 -14.55 -8.94
N ASP A 210 17.96 -14.05 -9.36
CA ASP A 210 19.15 -14.88 -9.57
C ASP A 210 19.72 -15.33 -8.21
N VAL A 211 19.23 -16.47 -7.70
CA VAL A 211 19.52 -17.00 -6.37
C VAL A 211 19.82 -18.49 -6.39
N ASP A 212 20.60 -18.97 -5.40
CA ASP A 212 20.71 -20.41 -5.15
C ASP A 212 19.44 -20.90 -4.44
N VAL A 213 18.59 -21.62 -5.21
CA VAL A 213 17.34 -22.20 -4.72
C VAL A 213 17.56 -23.10 -3.49
N LYS A 214 18.68 -23.83 -3.41
CA LYS A 214 18.97 -24.71 -2.28
C LYS A 214 19.26 -23.90 -1.02
N GLU A 215 20.04 -22.82 -1.14
CA GLU A 215 20.37 -21.93 -0.04
C GLU A 215 19.12 -21.24 0.50
N VAL A 216 18.33 -20.62 -0.39
CA VAL A 216 17.08 -19.95 -0.01
C VAL A 216 16.09 -20.93 0.64
N SER A 217 15.94 -22.13 0.08
CA SER A 217 15.05 -23.15 0.65
C SER A 217 15.50 -23.55 2.05
N PHE A 218 16.82 -23.66 2.28
CA PHE A 218 17.38 -24.00 3.58
C PHE A 218 17.08 -22.89 4.59
N ASN A 219 17.41 -21.63 4.25
CA ASN A 219 17.22 -20.48 5.13
C ASN A 219 15.74 -20.25 5.49
N LEU A 220 14.83 -20.36 4.50
CA LEU A 220 13.39 -20.26 4.76
C LEU A 220 12.90 -21.37 5.69
N THR A 221 13.36 -22.61 5.46
CA THR A 221 12.99 -23.75 6.31
C THR A 221 13.52 -23.57 7.73
N GLU A 222 14.77 -23.13 7.89
CA GLU A 222 15.39 -22.90 9.18
C GLU A 222 14.62 -21.87 9.99
N ILE A 223 14.28 -20.73 9.40
CA ILE A 223 13.48 -19.69 10.06
C ILE A 223 12.13 -20.27 10.50
N LEU A 224 11.37 -20.87 9.58
CA LEU A 224 10.00 -21.34 9.81
C LEU A 224 9.87 -22.55 10.74
N THR A 225 10.97 -23.28 10.97
CA THR A 225 11.01 -24.44 11.86
C THR A 225 11.84 -24.22 13.12
N SER A 226 12.39 -23.02 13.32
CA SER A 226 13.12 -22.66 14.52
C SER A 226 12.25 -22.83 15.77
N PHE A 227 12.90 -23.12 16.90
CA PHE A 227 12.21 -23.35 18.18
C PHE A 227 11.42 -22.13 18.68
N GLU A 228 11.76 -20.94 18.20
CA GLU A 228 11.11 -19.67 18.53
C GLU A 228 9.83 -19.43 17.72
N ILE A 229 9.60 -20.19 16.64
CA ILE A 229 8.41 -20.10 15.81
C ILE A 229 7.36 -21.09 16.32
N HIS A 230 6.19 -20.56 16.70
CA HIS A 230 5.04 -21.32 17.19
C HIS A 230 3.86 -21.22 16.21
N PRO A 231 2.82 -22.07 16.35
CA PRO A 231 1.68 -22.07 15.44
C PRO A 231 1.00 -20.71 15.26
N GLU A 232 0.94 -19.90 16.32
CA GLU A 232 0.37 -18.56 16.31
C GLU A 232 1.21 -17.59 15.45
N LYS A 233 2.54 -17.67 15.55
CA LYS A 233 3.47 -16.88 14.71
C LYS A 233 3.35 -17.23 13.24
N LEU A 234 3.24 -18.52 12.92
CA LEU A 234 3.03 -18.99 11.54
C LEU A 234 1.68 -18.52 10.99
N HIS A 235 0.63 -18.51 11.83
CA HIS A 235 -0.67 -18.00 11.43
C HIS A 235 -0.66 -16.47 11.24
N ALA A 236 0.07 -15.72 12.07
CA ALA A 236 0.26 -14.29 11.89
C ALA A 236 1.01 -13.97 10.59
N LEU A 237 2.05 -14.75 10.24
CA LEU A 237 2.77 -14.65 8.96
C LEU A 237 1.85 -14.92 7.77
N GLU A 238 1.01 -15.95 7.85
CA GLU A 238 -0.02 -16.27 6.84
C GLU A 238 -1.00 -15.10 6.62
N LYS A 239 -1.43 -14.45 7.71
CA LYS A 239 -2.33 -13.28 7.66
C LYS A 239 -1.64 -12.02 7.11
N VAL A 240 -0.38 -11.79 7.47
CA VAL A 240 0.42 -10.68 6.93
C VAL A 240 0.69 -10.88 5.44
N GLY A 241 1.06 -12.08 5.02
CA GLY A 241 1.30 -12.44 3.63
C GLY A 241 2.49 -11.72 2.98
N LEU A 242 2.66 -11.97 1.69
CA LEU A 242 3.65 -11.33 0.83
C LEU A 242 2.96 -10.39 -0.15
N CYS A 243 3.58 -9.25 -0.44
CA CYS A 243 3.15 -8.38 -1.54
C CYS A 243 4.36 -7.88 -2.32
N LEU A 244 4.10 -7.35 -3.51
CA LEU A 244 5.11 -6.60 -4.24
C LEU A 244 5.58 -5.42 -3.40
N THR A 245 6.87 -5.10 -3.48
CA THR A 245 7.46 -3.96 -2.77
C THR A 245 6.81 -2.63 -3.17
N MET A 246 6.31 -2.54 -4.40
CA MET A 246 5.58 -1.39 -4.94
C MET A 246 4.48 -1.86 -5.89
N ALA A 247 3.52 -0.99 -6.22
CA ALA A 247 2.56 -1.27 -7.29
C ALA A 247 3.30 -1.49 -8.63
N TRP A 248 2.90 -2.50 -9.39
CA TRP A 248 3.56 -2.91 -10.63
C TRP A 248 3.66 -1.78 -11.68
N SER A 249 2.63 -0.95 -11.79
CA SER A 249 2.56 0.18 -12.71
C SER A 249 3.34 1.43 -12.25
N THR A 250 4.16 1.33 -11.21
CA THR A 250 5.01 2.44 -10.75
C THR A 250 6.10 2.74 -11.77
N HIS A 251 6.35 4.03 -12.05
CA HIS A 251 7.48 4.43 -12.88
C HIS A 251 8.81 3.97 -12.26
N LEU A 252 9.63 3.24 -13.04
CA LEU A 252 10.86 2.58 -12.58
C LEU A 252 10.63 1.45 -11.58
N TYR A 253 9.59 0.64 -11.81
CA TYR A 253 9.35 -0.57 -11.05
C TYR A 253 10.57 -1.50 -11.06
N GLU A 254 11.02 -1.89 -9.87
CA GLU A 254 11.99 -2.96 -9.65
C GLU A 254 11.22 -4.17 -9.11
N PRO A 255 11.26 -5.33 -9.79
CA PRO A 255 10.53 -6.51 -9.36
C PRO A 255 11.10 -7.02 -8.05
N GLY A 256 10.25 -7.11 -7.04
CA GLY A 256 10.60 -7.55 -5.71
C GLY A 256 9.36 -7.82 -4.89
N MET A 257 9.41 -8.86 -4.05
CA MET A 257 8.40 -9.11 -3.03
C MET A 257 8.96 -8.92 -1.65
N ARG A 258 8.07 -8.69 -0.69
CA ARG A 258 8.43 -8.51 0.72
C ARG A 258 7.29 -9.01 1.60
N LEU A 259 7.53 -9.12 2.91
CA LEU A 259 6.43 -9.25 3.85
C LEU A 259 5.53 -8.01 3.69
N CYS A 260 4.21 -8.21 3.61
CA CYS A 260 3.30 -7.09 3.40
C CYS A 260 3.07 -6.33 4.71
N LEU A 261 4.10 -5.63 5.19
CA LEU A 261 4.14 -4.98 6.51
C LEU A 261 3.64 -3.54 6.49
N GLY A 262 3.50 -2.94 5.31
CA GLY A 262 3.29 -1.51 5.16
C GLY A 262 4.59 -0.71 5.04
N HIS A 263 4.47 0.60 4.81
CA HIS A 263 5.60 1.52 4.72
C HIS A 263 6.30 1.72 6.08
N ASN A 264 5.56 1.46 7.16
CA ASN A 264 5.99 1.71 8.52
C ASN A 264 6.69 0.48 9.10
N ARG A 265 7.96 0.63 9.46
CA ARG A 265 8.75 -0.40 10.12
C ARG A 265 8.95 -0.02 11.60
N PRO A 266 8.78 -0.95 12.56
CA PRO A 266 9.07 -0.68 13.96
C PRO A 266 10.50 -0.12 14.13
N GLY A 267 10.62 1.05 14.76
CA GLY A 267 11.90 1.72 15.02
C GLY A 267 12.37 2.71 13.94
N ASN A 268 11.70 2.82 12.79
CA ASN A 268 12.09 3.74 11.71
C ASN A 268 11.05 4.85 11.42
N SER A 269 9.81 4.69 11.89
CA SER A 269 8.72 5.68 11.76
C SER A 269 7.69 5.47 12.89
N LEU A 270 7.25 6.56 13.54
CA LEU A 270 6.09 6.55 14.43
C LEU A 270 4.87 6.90 13.59
N VAL A 271 3.94 5.96 13.43
CA VAL A 271 2.61 6.21 12.86
C VAL A 271 1.60 5.79 13.92
N GLU A 272 0.72 6.70 14.28
CA GLU A 272 -0.38 6.40 15.19
C GLU A 272 -1.44 5.61 14.43
N GLU A 273 -1.87 4.48 15.01
CA GLU A 273 -2.99 3.71 14.48
C GLU A 273 -4.30 4.41 14.83
N HIS A 274 -5.23 4.38 13.88
CA HIS A 274 -6.59 4.85 14.08
C HIS A 274 -7.54 3.79 13.53
N ILE A 275 -8.16 3.02 14.42
CA ILE A 275 -9.13 1.99 14.03
C ILE A 275 -10.51 2.53 14.41
N PRO A 276 -11.36 2.88 13.43
CA PRO A 276 -12.67 3.42 13.73
C PRO A 276 -13.56 2.33 14.32
N ASP A 277 -14.47 2.73 15.22
CA ASP A 277 -15.66 1.94 15.48
C ASP A 277 -16.71 2.15 14.37
N MET A 278 -17.86 1.47 14.48
CA MET A 278 -18.90 1.58 13.45
C MET A 278 -19.54 2.97 13.38
N ASP A 279 -19.71 3.65 14.51
CA ASP A 279 -20.33 4.97 14.55
C ASP A 279 -19.40 6.02 13.92
N GLU A 280 -18.10 5.93 14.21
CA GLU A 280 -17.06 6.73 13.58
C GLU A 280 -16.97 6.47 12.08
N LEU A 281 -17.04 5.21 11.65
CA LEU A 281 -17.05 4.85 10.23
C LEU A 281 -18.21 5.52 9.48
N PHE A 282 -19.42 5.55 10.07
CA PHE A 282 -20.57 6.25 9.49
C PHE A 282 -20.41 7.77 9.50
N SER A 283 -19.79 8.33 10.54
CA SER A 283 -19.46 9.76 10.61
C SER A 283 -18.48 10.15 9.49
N LEU A 284 -17.41 9.38 9.30
CA LEU A 284 -16.43 9.57 8.22
C LEU A 284 -17.07 9.46 6.84
N ALA A 285 -17.98 8.49 6.64
CA ALA A 285 -18.75 8.34 5.40
C ALA A 285 -19.67 9.55 5.14
N THR A 286 -20.28 10.11 6.18
CA THR A 286 -21.12 11.32 6.09
C THR A 286 -20.29 12.55 5.72
N ASN A 287 -19.11 12.69 6.32
CA ASN A 287 -18.15 13.75 5.97
C ASN A 287 -17.70 13.64 4.52
N LEU A 288 -17.31 12.44 4.06
CA LEU A 288 -16.94 12.20 2.67
C LEU A 288 -18.09 12.52 1.70
N THR A 289 -19.31 12.17 2.05
CA THR A 289 -20.50 12.53 1.25
C THR A 289 -20.65 14.05 1.13
N THR A 290 -20.46 14.78 2.23
CA THR A 290 -20.58 16.25 2.26
C THR A 290 -19.48 16.91 1.40
N ILE A 291 -18.26 16.36 1.43
CA ILE A 291 -17.14 16.75 0.57
C ILE A 291 -17.50 16.54 -0.91
N MET A 292 -17.97 15.35 -1.28
CA MET A 292 -18.35 15.02 -2.66
C MET A 292 -19.48 15.92 -3.19
N LEU A 293 -20.46 16.26 -2.36
CA LEU A 293 -21.56 17.17 -2.70
C LEU A 293 -21.14 18.64 -2.81
N ALA A 294 -19.98 19.01 -2.26
CA ALA A 294 -19.41 20.35 -2.34
C ALA A 294 -18.46 20.52 -3.54
N LEU A 295 -18.17 19.45 -4.28
CA LEU A 295 -17.38 19.54 -5.50
C LEU A 295 -18.07 20.45 -6.53
N PRO A 296 -17.29 21.22 -7.30
CA PRO A 296 -17.86 22.20 -8.23
C PRO A 296 -18.56 21.57 -9.43
N GLN A 297 -18.22 20.32 -9.75
CA GLN A 297 -18.82 19.50 -10.79
C GLN A 297 -18.63 18.03 -10.47
N THR A 298 -19.34 17.15 -11.19
CA THR A 298 -19.08 15.71 -11.14
C THR A 298 -17.65 15.43 -11.63
N PRO A 299 -16.85 14.65 -10.90
CA PRO A 299 -15.52 14.24 -11.37
C PRO A 299 -15.59 13.49 -12.70
N ASP A 300 -14.64 13.75 -13.58
CA ASP A 300 -14.47 13.02 -14.84
C ASP A 300 -13.89 11.61 -14.57
N ILE A 301 -13.06 11.49 -13.53
CA ILE A 301 -12.48 10.24 -13.06
C ILE A 301 -12.49 10.23 -11.53
N VAL A 302 -12.92 9.11 -10.97
CA VAL A 302 -12.78 8.80 -9.54
C VAL A 302 -11.84 7.62 -9.39
N THR A 303 -10.76 7.79 -8.63
CA THR A 303 -9.87 6.71 -8.22
C THR A 303 -10.10 6.39 -6.75
N ILE A 304 -10.06 5.10 -6.41
CA ILE A 304 -10.16 4.62 -5.03
C ILE A 304 -8.92 3.77 -4.77
N CYS A 305 -8.12 4.15 -3.79
CA CYS A 305 -6.89 3.49 -3.42
C CYS A 305 -7.06 2.75 -2.08
N ARG A 306 -6.74 1.46 -2.08
CA ARG A 306 -6.90 0.59 -0.89
C ARG A 306 -5.78 0.71 0.15
N SER A 307 -4.74 1.51 -0.12
CA SER A 307 -3.53 1.69 0.71
C SER A 307 -2.95 0.43 1.40
N THR A 308 -3.18 -0.75 0.81
CA THR A 308 -2.97 -2.04 1.48
C THR A 308 -1.48 -2.39 1.57
N ARG A 309 -0.72 -2.09 0.52
CA ARG A 309 0.75 -2.32 0.46
C ARG A 309 1.51 -1.36 1.38
N ASP A 310 0.94 -0.18 1.58
CA ASP A 310 1.47 0.85 2.48
C ASP A 310 1.07 0.59 3.93
N GLY A 311 0.14 -0.34 4.17
CA GLY A 311 -0.25 -0.79 5.50
C GLY A 311 -1.03 0.28 6.25
N TYR A 312 -1.84 1.05 5.52
CA TYR A 312 -2.66 2.10 6.07
C TYR A 312 -4.16 1.77 6.08
N THR A 313 -4.62 0.64 5.56
CA THR A 313 -6.05 0.27 5.65
C THR A 313 -6.25 -0.96 6.55
N PRO A 314 -7.15 -0.91 7.55
CA PRO A 314 -7.52 -2.07 8.36
C PRO A 314 -8.05 -3.21 7.49
N ARG A 315 -7.24 -4.25 7.32
CA ARG A 315 -7.47 -5.33 6.35
C ARG A 315 -8.80 -6.06 6.53
N TRP A 316 -9.30 -6.18 7.76
CA TRP A 316 -10.59 -6.81 8.05
C TRP A 316 -11.79 -5.89 7.77
N LEU A 317 -11.60 -4.57 7.73
CA LEU A 317 -12.63 -3.59 7.35
C LEU A 317 -12.58 -3.20 5.88
N GLN A 318 -11.48 -3.49 5.18
CA GLN A 318 -11.24 -3.07 3.80
C GLN A 318 -12.45 -3.28 2.88
N SER A 319 -13.04 -4.49 2.88
CA SER A 319 -14.18 -4.81 2.01
C SER A 319 -15.44 -4.01 2.38
N LEU A 320 -15.64 -3.70 3.66
CA LEU A 320 -16.73 -2.84 4.12
C LEU A 320 -16.49 -1.38 3.73
N ILE A 321 -15.27 -0.87 3.93
CA ILE A 321 -14.87 0.49 3.55
C ILE A 321 -15.05 0.69 2.05
N GLU A 322 -14.51 -0.20 1.23
CA GLU A 322 -14.66 -0.16 -0.23
C GLU A 322 -16.14 -0.17 -0.65
N HIS A 323 -16.95 -1.03 -0.03
CA HIS A 323 -18.39 -1.09 -0.31
C HIS A 323 -19.09 0.23 0.02
N ILE A 324 -18.77 0.85 1.15
CA ILE A 324 -19.29 2.16 1.55
C ILE A 324 -18.88 3.23 0.53
N VAL A 325 -17.59 3.34 0.22
CA VAL A 325 -17.07 4.36 -0.72
C VAL A 325 -17.69 4.21 -2.09
N LEU A 326 -17.74 2.98 -2.65
CA LEU A 326 -18.38 2.72 -3.93
C LEU A 326 -19.89 3.06 -3.89
N GLY A 327 -20.57 2.74 -2.80
CA GLY A 327 -21.97 3.12 -2.59
C GLY A 327 -22.18 4.63 -2.62
N LEU A 328 -21.29 5.39 -1.96
CA LEU A 328 -21.32 6.85 -1.97
C LEU A 328 -21.05 7.42 -3.36
N VAL A 329 -20.00 6.96 -4.05
CA VAL A 329 -19.66 7.40 -5.41
C VAL A 329 -20.83 7.16 -6.37
N LYS A 330 -21.42 5.96 -6.35
CA LYS A 330 -22.58 5.64 -7.19
C LYS A 330 -23.78 6.51 -6.87
N ARG A 331 -24.06 6.77 -5.60
CA ARG A 331 -25.20 7.58 -5.17
C ARG A 331 -25.03 9.06 -5.50
N VAL A 332 -23.85 9.63 -5.21
CA VAL A 332 -23.60 11.08 -5.35
C VAL A 332 -23.40 11.47 -6.81
N PHE A 333 -22.72 10.63 -7.59
CA PHE A 333 -22.40 10.91 -8.99
C PHE A 333 -23.25 10.13 -10.00
N ASN A 334 -24.25 9.38 -9.52
CA ASN A 334 -25.12 8.55 -10.36
C ASN A 334 -24.36 7.55 -11.25
N ALA A 335 -23.26 6.99 -10.74
CA ALA A 335 -22.44 6.01 -11.44
C ALA A 335 -23.08 4.61 -11.39
N THR A 336 -22.98 3.84 -12.47
CA THR A 336 -23.49 2.47 -12.53
C THR A 336 -22.42 1.44 -12.15
N GLN A 337 -22.79 0.17 -12.01
CA GLN A 337 -21.82 -0.89 -11.70
C GLN A 337 -20.82 -1.11 -12.84
N GLU A 338 -21.26 -0.92 -14.09
CA GLU A 338 -20.44 -1.07 -15.30
C GLU A 338 -19.35 0.00 -15.39
N ALA A 339 -19.50 1.11 -14.67
CA ALA A 339 -18.50 2.18 -14.58
C ALA A 339 -17.36 1.84 -13.60
N VAL A 340 -17.49 0.78 -12.80
CA VAL A 340 -16.47 0.38 -11.82
C VAL A 340 -15.47 -0.56 -12.49
N TYR A 341 -14.21 -0.13 -12.55
CA TYR A 341 -13.09 -0.92 -13.05
C TYR A 341 -12.10 -1.22 -11.93
N TYR A 342 -11.92 -2.51 -11.62
CA TYR A 342 -10.88 -2.95 -10.69
C TYR A 342 -9.56 -3.12 -11.44
N SER A 343 -8.49 -2.50 -10.93
CA SER A 343 -7.16 -2.75 -11.46
C SER A 343 -6.78 -4.23 -11.28
N PRO A 344 -6.22 -4.89 -12.31
CA PRO A 344 -5.73 -6.26 -12.17
C PRO A 344 -4.54 -6.36 -11.20
N GLN A 345 -3.93 -5.23 -10.83
CA GLN A 345 -2.73 -5.13 -9.99
C GLN A 345 -3.08 -4.78 -8.53
N LEU A 346 -4.32 -4.98 -8.10
CA LEU A 346 -4.73 -4.75 -6.72
C LEU A 346 -4.11 -5.81 -5.80
N ALA A 347 -3.47 -5.34 -4.71
CA ALA A 347 -3.01 -6.22 -3.65
C ALA A 347 -4.20 -6.99 -3.06
N GLY A 348 -4.16 -8.32 -3.15
CA GLY A 348 -5.26 -9.19 -2.74
C GLY A 348 -6.41 -9.35 -3.75
N GLY A 349 -6.25 -8.86 -4.98
CA GLY A 349 -7.25 -8.96 -6.04
C GLY A 349 -8.53 -8.17 -5.74
N SER A 350 -9.57 -8.31 -6.56
CA SER A 350 -10.84 -7.57 -6.38
C SER A 350 -11.55 -7.90 -5.06
N SER A 351 -11.31 -9.06 -4.46
CA SER A 351 -11.88 -9.45 -3.15
C SER A 351 -11.33 -8.67 -1.95
N GLY A 352 -10.15 -8.04 -2.08
CA GLY A 352 -9.46 -7.39 -0.95
C GLY A 352 -8.57 -8.34 -0.17
N TRP A 353 -7.75 -7.78 0.73
CA TRP A 353 -6.62 -8.51 1.33
C TRP A 353 -7.05 -9.63 2.28
N ASP A 354 -8.03 -9.41 3.16
CA ASP A 354 -8.45 -10.45 4.10
C ASP A 354 -9.16 -11.62 3.40
N GLN A 355 -9.75 -11.37 2.23
CA GLN A 355 -10.46 -12.37 1.42
C GLN A 355 -9.67 -12.83 0.18
N ARG A 356 -8.38 -12.49 0.06
CA ARG A 356 -7.56 -12.73 -1.15
C ARG A 356 -7.41 -14.19 -1.57
N PHE A 357 -7.73 -15.13 -0.69
CA PHE A 357 -7.72 -16.57 -0.98
C PHE A 357 -9.11 -17.16 -1.24
N ASN A 358 -10.18 -16.38 -1.09
CA ASN A 358 -11.55 -16.86 -1.26
C ASN A 358 -12.02 -16.91 -2.72
N THR A 359 -11.27 -16.29 -3.64
CA THR A 359 -11.54 -16.30 -5.07
C THR A 359 -10.49 -17.16 -5.80
N GLN A 360 -10.96 -18.15 -6.57
CA GLN A 360 -10.09 -18.78 -7.57
C GLN A 360 -9.75 -17.73 -8.64
N PRO A 361 -8.51 -17.71 -9.16
CA PRO A 361 -8.18 -16.85 -10.29
C PRO A 361 -9.10 -17.23 -11.46
N GLY A 362 -9.83 -16.23 -11.97
CA GLY A 362 -10.68 -16.35 -13.14
C GLY A 362 -9.90 -16.36 -14.43
#